data_AF-B3JDX8-F1
#
_entry.id   AF-B3JDX8-F1
#
_cell.length_a   1.000
_cell.length_b   1.000
_cell.length_c   1.000
_cell.angle_alpha   90.00
_cell.angle_beta   90.00
_cell.angle_gamma   90.00
#
_symmetry.space_group_name_H-M   'P 1'
#
loop_
_entity.id
_entity.type
_entity.pdbx_description
1 polymer ?
#
loop_
_entity_poly.entity_id
_entity_poly.type
_entity_poly.pdbx_seq_one_letter_code
_entity_poly.pdbx_strand_id
1 'polypeptide(L)'
;MQDLTLISKRHQRYERGVPVMGMQHCGRALIIKNSDFRELTKGAPVTPTEGFLVRMINTDVRDAMGNYQEMMQPKLMTLVSDTTNKIELKGVALTMMGIKTVDFSDYSITLHLVNRMVAKCVLHMLDRGIDIEYLDIQP
;
A
#
# COMPACT_ATOMS: atom_id res chain seq x y z
N MET A 1 10.03 9.69 4.12
CA MET A 1 8.59 10.02 4.08
C MET A 1 8.03 9.88 5.49
N GLN A 2 7.15 10.78 5.94
CA GLN A 2 6.47 10.64 7.23
C GLN A 2 5.31 9.63 7.14
N ASP A 3 4.86 9.14 8.30
CA ASP A 3 3.66 8.30 8.36
C ASP A 3 2.46 9.02 7.73
N LEU A 4 1.66 8.26 6.99
CA LEU A 4 0.55 8.78 6.22
C LEU A 4 -0.68 7.90 6.39
N THR A 5 -1.83 8.53 6.61
CA THR A 5 -3.15 7.89 6.51
C THR A 5 -3.92 8.63 5.45
N LEU A 6 -4.47 7.90 4.48
CA LEU A 6 -5.25 8.44 3.38
C LEU A 6 -6.60 7.74 3.37
N ILE A 7 -7.68 8.51 3.34
CA ILE A 7 -9.03 7.99 3.21
C ILE A 7 -9.52 8.29 1.79
N SER A 8 -10.02 7.26 1.11
CA SER A 8 -10.65 7.36 -0.19
C SER A 8 -12.08 6.84 -0.09
N LYS A 9 -13.01 7.48 -0.79
CA LYS A 9 -14.42 7.04 -0.85
C LYS A 9 -14.79 6.36 -2.16
N ARG A 10 -13.86 6.31 -3.11
CA ARG A 10 -14.10 5.71 -4.42
C ARG A 10 -12.81 5.14 -5.02
N HIS A 11 -12.94 4.02 -5.70
CA HIS A 11 -11.83 3.44 -6.44
C HIS A 11 -12.27 2.89 -7.80
N GLN A 12 -11.31 2.82 -8.72
CA GLN A 12 -11.47 2.20 -10.02
C GLN A 12 -10.42 1.10 -10.17
N ARG A 13 -10.85 -0.10 -10.55
CA ARG A 13 -9.95 -1.19 -10.90
C ARG A 13 -9.66 -1.18 -12.39
N TYR A 14 -8.40 -1.43 -12.74
CA TYR A 14 -7.95 -1.65 -14.10
C TYR A 14 -7.29 -3.02 -14.21
N GLU A 15 -7.53 -3.69 -15.32
CA GLU A 15 -6.85 -4.92 -15.70
C GLU A 15 -6.13 -4.67 -17.02
N ARG A 16 -4.80 -4.75 -16.98
CA ARG A 16 -3.92 -4.45 -18.12
C ARG A 16 -4.24 -3.08 -18.75
N GLY A 17 -4.50 -2.08 -17.89
CA GLY A 17 -4.85 -0.71 -18.28
C GLY A 17 -6.31 -0.50 -18.71
N VAL A 18 -7.14 -1.54 -18.75
CA VAL A 18 -8.56 -1.44 -19.12
C VAL A 18 -9.40 -1.32 -17.85
N PRO A 19 -10.29 -0.30 -17.72
CA PRO A 19 -11.15 -0.18 -16.55
C PRO A 19 -12.17 -1.33 -16.51
N VAL A 20 -12.31 -1.96 -15.34
CA VAL A 20 -13.23 -3.07 -15.09
C VAL A 20 -14.10 -2.78 -13.87
N MET A 21 -15.22 -3.51 -13.72
CA MET A 21 -16.16 -3.39 -12.57
C MET A 21 -16.83 -2.01 -12.38
N GLY A 22 -16.53 -1.03 -13.25
CA GLY A 22 -16.99 0.35 -13.09
C GLY A 22 -16.47 1.03 -11.82
N MET A 23 -16.86 2.29 -11.63
CA MET A 23 -16.48 3.09 -10.46
C MET A 23 -17.12 2.51 -9.21
N GLN A 24 -16.30 2.17 -8.21
CA GLN A 24 -16.75 1.62 -6.95
C GLN A 24 -16.83 2.74 -5.91
N HIS A 25 -17.99 2.89 -5.27
CA HIS A 25 -18.23 3.87 -4.20
C HIS A 25 -18.16 3.17 -2.84
N CYS A 26 -16.94 3.03 -2.33
CA CYS A 26 -16.69 2.36 -1.07
C CYS A 26 -15.49 3.00 -0.35
N GLY A 27 -15.59 3.13 0.96
CA GLY A 27 -14.58 3.72 1.81
C GLY A 27 -13.38 2.81 2.00
N ARG A 28 -12.18 3.34 1.75
CA ARG A 28 -10.90 2.66 1.92
C ARG A 28 -9.94 3.57 2.66
N ALA A 29 -9.19 3.02 3.60
CA ALA A 29 -8.07 3.70 4.22
C ALA A 29 -6.76 3.03 3.82
N LEU A 30 -5.83 3.82 3.30
CA LEU A 30 -4.44 3.44 3.08
C LEU A 30 -3.61 4.02 4.21
N ILE A 31 -2.91 3.17 4.95
CA ILE A 31 -2.03 3.57 6.05
C ILE A 31 -0.61 3.14 5.69
N ILE A 32 0.30 4.10 5.61
CA ILE A 32 1.72 3.89 5.35
C ILE A 32 2.47 4.35 6.59
N LYS A 33 3.13 3.42 7.28
CA LYS A 33 3.95 3.73 8.45
C LYS A 33 5.38 3.27 8.27
N ASN A 34 6.33 4.04 8.78
CA ASN A 34 7.70 3.57 8.91
C ASN A 34 7.72 2.29 9.76
N SER A 35 8.55 1.33 9.37
CA SER A 35 8.61 0.02 10.02
C SER A 35 10.04 -0.52 9.98
N ASP A 36 10.48 -1.01 11.14
CA ASP A 36 11.64 -1.88 11.25
C ASP A 36 11.19 -3.32 10.98
N PHE A 37 11.67 -3.91 9.88
CA PHE A 37 11.26 -5.24 9.47
C PHE A 37 11.80 -6.34 10.39
N ARG A 38 12.79 -6.04 11.24
CA ARG A 38 13.29 -6.97 12.26
C ARG A 38 12.26 -7.20 13.36
N GLU A 39 11.36 -6.25 13.62
CA GLU A 39 10.28 -6.43 14.60
C GLU A 39 9.34 -7.56 14.18
N LEU A 40 9.12 -7.72 12.87
CA LEU A 40 8.29 -8.78 12.29
C LEU A 40 8.95 -10.15 12.39
N THR A 41 10.27 -10.20 12.56
CA THR A 41 11.06 -11.44 12.69
C THR A 41 11.60 -11.65 14.11
N LYS A 42 10.97 -11.04 15.13
CA LYS A 42 11.37 -11.14 16.55
C LYS A 42 12.84 -10.75 16.78
N GLY A 43 13.34 -9.77 16.04
CA GLY A 43 14.71 -9.27 16.11
C GLY A 43 15.72 -10.02 15.26
N ALA A 44 15.32 -11.06 14.50
CA ALA A 44 16.24 -11.75 13.62
C ALA A 44 16.72 -10.84 12.47
N PRO A 45 18.02 -10.87 12.09
CA PRO A 45 18.53 -10.07 10.98
C PRO A 45 17.81 -10.40 9.67
N VAL A 46 17.27 -9.37 9.04
CA VAL A 46 16.60 -9.45 7.72
C VAL A 46 17.16 -8.43 6.76
N THR A 47 17.02 -8.70 5.47
CA THR A 47 17.33 -7.76 4.39
C THR A 47 16.12 -7.64 3.46
N PRO A 48 15.63 -6.41 3.17
CA PRO A 48 15.99 -5.13 3.82
C PRO A 48 15.65 -5.12 5.32
N THR A 49 16.27 -4.21 6.08
CA THR A 49 16.04 -4.07 7.54
C THR A 49 14.87 -3.17 7.89
N GLU A 50 14.56 -2.21 7.03
CA GLU A 50 13.55 -1.18 7.28
C GLU A 50 12.83 -0.77 5.99
N GLY A 51 11.71 -0.09 6.17
CA GLY A 51 10.93 0.50 5.11
C GLY A 51 9.58 0.93 5.63
N PHE A 52 8.52 0.55 4.93
CA PHE A 52 7.16 0.92 5.25
C PHE A 52 6.27 -0.31 5.39
N LEU A 53 5.45 -0.32 6.44
CA LEU A 53 4.30 -1.20 6.56
C LEU A 53 3.09 -0.50 5.95
N VAL A 54 2.56 -1.08 4.88
CA VAL A 54 1.43 -0.56 4.11
C VAL A 54 0.21 -1.42 4.40
N ARG A 55 -0.87 -0.78 4.88
CA ARG A 55 -2.14 -1.44 5.21
C ARG A 55 -3.28 -0.84 4.41
N MET A 56 -4.18 -1.71 3.94
CA MET A 56 -5.39 -1.34 3.21
C MET A 56 -6.62 -1.84 3.96
N ILE A 57 -7.46 -0.90 4.40
CA ILE A 57 -8.59 -1.16 5.29
C ILE A 57 -9.89 -0.82 4.59
N ASN A 58 -10.89 -1.67 4.72
CA ASN A 58 -12.27 -1.36 4.33
C ASN A 58 -12.92 -0.53 5.45
N THR A 59 -13.30 0.71 5.15
CA THR A 59 -13.93 1.60 6.14
C THR A 59 -15.46 1.53 6.12
N ASP A 60 -16.06 0.68 5.29
CA ASP A 60 -17.50 0.48 5.23
C ASP A 60 -17.96 -0.71 6.08
N VAL A 61 -17.06 -1.67 6.33
CA VAL A 61 -17.36 -2.90 7.06
C VAL A 61 -16.63 -2.90 8.39
N ARG A 62 -17.39 -3.08 9.46
CA ARG A 62 -16.88 -3.31 10.81
C ARG A 62 -17.14 -4.75 11.24
N ASP A 63 -16.23 -5.32 12.00
CA ASP A 63 -16.45 -6.60 12.68
C ASP A 63 -17.44 -6.44 13.86
N ALA A 64 -17.78 -7.55 14.52
CA ALA A 64 -18.70 -7.55 15.67
C ALA A 64 -18.18 -6.72 16.87
N MET A 65 -16.88 -6.43 16.91
CA MET A 65 -16.24 -5.61 17.94
C MET A 65 -16.12 -4.13 17.51
N GLY A 66 -16.61 -3.78 16.32
CA GLY A 66 -16.56 -2.43 15.78
C GLY A 66 -15.25 -2.06 15.07
N ASN A 67 -14.30 -3.00 14.89
CA ASN A 67 -13.04 -2.71 14.19
C ASN A 67 -13.22 -2.76 12.68
N TYR A 68 -12.50 -1.90 11.97
CA TYR A 68 -12.46 -1.97 10.51
C TYR A 68 -11.68 -3.20 10.02
N GLN A 69 -12.16 -3.80 8.93
CA GLN A 69 -11.58 -5.02 8.39
C GLN A 69 -10.40 -4.72 7.44
N GLU A 70 -9.29 -5.44 7.62
CA GLU A 70 -8.23 -5.49 6.62
C GLU A 70 -8.68 -6.35 5.44
N MET A 71 -8.68 -5.79 4.24
CA MET A 71 -9.04 -6.55 3.03
C MET A 71 -7.87 -7.34 2.47
N MET A 72 -6.66 -6.94 2.83
CA MET A 72 -5.42 -7.52 2.34
C MET A 72 -4.43 -7.59 3.49
N GLN A 73 -3.61 -8.65 3.50
CA GLN A 73 -2.46 -8.72 4.39
C GLN A 73 -1.60 -7.45 4.20
N PRO A 74 -1.04 -6.88 5.29
CA PRO A 74 -0.12 -5.76 5.19
C PRO A 74 1.07 -6.08 4.28
N LYS A 75 1.57 -5.07 3.58
CA LYS A 75 2.66 -5.20 2.61
C LYS A 75 3.87 -4.42 3.09
N LEU A 76 5.04 -5.04 3.00
CA LEU A 76 6.31 -4.38 3.29
C LEU A 76 6.82 -3.75 2.01
N MET A 77 7.13 -2.47 2.06
CA MET A 77 7.59 -1.71 0.90
C MET A 77 8.79 -0.84 1.25
N THR A 78 9.61 -0.50 0.25
CA THR A 78 10.68 0.49 0.36
C THR A 78 10.43 1.65 -0.59
N LEU A 79 11.01 2.81 -0.27
CA LEU A 79 10.94 3.99 -1.13
C LEU A 79 11.80 3.77 -2.39
N VAL A 80 11.19 3.93 -3.56
CA VAL A 80 11.89 3.92 -4.85
C VAL A 80 12.20 5.34 -5.29
N SER A 81 11.24 6.25 -5.15
CA SER A 81 11.37 7.64 -5.58
C SER A 81 10.48 8.57 -4.75
N ASP A 82 10.97 9.76 -4.43
CA ASP A 82 10.20 10.88 -3.85
C ASP A 82 10.52 12.13 -4.66
N THR A 83 9.52 12.62 -5.39
CA THR A 83 9.63 13.82 -6.23
C THR A 83 8.54 14.81 -5.86
N THR A 84 8.56 16.01 -6.44
CA THR A 84 7.54 17.02 -6.21
C THR A 84 6.12 16.55 -6.56
N ASN A 85 6.00 15.66 -7.56
CA ASN A 85 4.72 15.28 -8.16
C ASN A 85 4.32 13.81 -7.90
N LYS A 86 5.25 12.99 -7.42
CA LYS A 86 4.99 11.57 -7.14
C LYS A 86 5.91 10.99 -6.07
N ILE A 87 5.37 10.05 -5.29
CA ILE A 87 6.12 9.14 -4.42
C ILE A 87 5.83 7.71 -4.89
N GLU A 88 6.87 6.89 -5.02
CA GLU A 88 6.78 5.51 -5.47
C GLU A 88 7.35 4.59 -4.38
N LEU A 89 6.54 3.62 -3.95
CA LEU A 89 6.91 2.56 -3.03
C LEU A 89 6.88 1.23 -3.77
N LYS A 90 7.84 0.35 -3.49
CA LYS A 90 7.91 -0.99 -4.10
C LYS A 90 7.93 -2.04 -3.00
N GLY A 91 7.09 -3.06 -3.14
CA GLY A 91 7.07 -4.18 -2.23
C GLY A 91 8.40 -4.94 -2.26
N VAL A 92 8.77 -5.49 -1.11
CA VAL A 92 10.06 -6.15 -0.92
C VAL A 92 9.92 -7.63 -0.63
N ALA A 93 10.92 -8.38 -1.03
CA ALA A 93 11.18 -9.71 -0.51
C ALA A 93 12.07 -9.60 0.72
N LEU A 94 11.60 -10.10 1.87
CA LEU A 94 12.44 -10.25 3.05
C LEU A 94 13.29 -11.49 2.92
N THR A 95 14.58 -11.33 3.18
CA THR A 95 15.56 -12.41 3.26
C THR A 95 16.11 -12.50 4.67
N MET A 96 16.04 -13.69 5.27
CA MET A 96 16.59 -14.00 6.59
C MET A 96 17.61 -15.13 6.44
N MET A 97 18.85 -14.91 6.86
CA MET A 97 19.96 -15.88 6.67
C MET A 97 20.11 -16.37 5.22
N GLY A 98 19.91 -15.48 4.24
CA GLY A 98 19.99 -15.82 2.81
C GLY A 98 18.76 -16.53 2.23
N ILE A 99 17.75 -16.83 3.05
CA ILE A 99 16.50 -17.48 2.61
C ILE A 99 15.39 -16.44 2.51
N LYS A 100 14.70 -16.40 1.37
CA LYS A 100 13.51 -15.56 1.17
C LYS A 100 12.35 -16.08 2.06
N THR A 101 11.85 -15.25 2.96
CA THR A 101 10.80 -15.64 3.93
C THR A 101 9.42 -15.13 3.54
N VAL A 102 9.34 -13.87 3.12
CA VAL A 102 8.10 -13.21 2.69
C VAL A 102 8.40 -12.43 1.42
N ASP A 103 7.47 -12.45 0.46
CA ASP A 103 7.65 -11.78 -0.81
C ASP A 103 6.44 -10.89 -1.15
N PHE A 104 6.70 -9.59 -1.25
CA PHE A 104 5.74 -8.60 -1.72
C PHE A 104 6.22 -7.89 -2.98
N SER A 105 7.24 -8.42 -3.67
CA SER A 105 7.85 -7.79 -4.85
C SER A 105 6.87 -7.56 -5.99
N ASP A 106 5.76 -8.30 -6.01
CA ASP A 106 4.67 -8.15 -6.99
C ASP A 106 3.76 -6.96 -6.70
N TYR A 107 3.97 -6.22 -5.61
CA TYR A 107 3.18 -5.04 -5.27
C TYR A 107 3.99 -3.76 -5.39
N SER A 108 3.35 -2.67 -5.79
CA SER A 108 3.88 -1.31 -5.63
C SER A 108 2.76 -0.32 -5.36
N ILE A 109 3.12 0.85 -4.83
CA ILE A 109 2.20 1.98 -4.66
C ILE A 109 2.79 3.22 -5.33
N THR A 110 1.94 3.95 -6.04
CA THR A 110 2.24 5.28 -6.54
C THR A 110 1.31 6.30 -5.91
N LEU A 111 1.87 7.28 -5.20
CA LEU A 111 1.15 8.44 -4.69
C LEU A 111 1.39 9.61 -5.64
N HIS A 112 0.34 10.08 -6.31
CA HIS A 112 0.40 11.29 -7.12
C HIS A 112 0.13 12.52 -6.26
N LEU A 113 1.02 13.51 -6.35
CA LEU A 113 1.01 14.70 -5.53
C LEU A 113 0.57 15.92 -6.34
N VAL A 114 -0.26 16.76 -5.72
CA VAL A 114 -0.57 18.13 -6.18
C VAL A 114 -0.28 19.05 -5.01
N ASN A 115 0.61 20.03 -5.19
CA ASN A 115 1.08 20.92 -4.11
C ASN A 115 1.57 20.14 -2.87
N ARG A 116 2.30 19.04 -3.08
CA ARG A 116 2.80 18.11 -2.04
C ARG A 116 1.71 17.42 -1.20
N MET A 117 0.44 17.53 -1.58
CA MET A 117 -0.67 16.75 -1.01
C MET A 117 -1.00 15.59 -1.93
N VAL A 118 -1.35 14.42 -1.36
CA VAL A 118 -1.72 13.25 -2.17
C VAL A 118 -3.09 13.48 -2.79
N ALA A 119 -3.15 13.50 -4.13
CA ALA A 119 -4.39 13.68 -4.89
C ALA A 119 -4.96 12.33 -5.36
N LYS A 120 -4.09 11.36 -5.64
CA LYS A 120 -4.45 10.02 -6.09
C LYS A 120 -3.45 9.01 -5.54
N CYS A 121 -3.93 7.85 -5.14
CA CYS A 121 -3.08 6.70 -4.84
C CYS A 121 -3.39 5.58 -5.82
N VAL A 122 -2.37 4.89 -6.31
CA VAL A 122 -2.53 3.68 -7.13
C VAL A 122 -1.84 2.52 -6.45
N LEU A 123 -2.57 1.44 -6.20
CA LEU A 123 -2.00 0.14 -5.82
C LEU A 123 -1.82 -0.68 -7.09
N HIS A 124 -0.60 -1.16 -7.31
CA HIS A 124 -0.23 -2.01 -8.44
C HIS A 124 -0.03 -3.45 -7.94
N MET A 125 -0.68 -4.41 -8.59
CA MET A 125 -0.40 -5.85 -8.48
C MET A 125 0.19 -6.32 -9.81
N LEU A 126 1.51 -6.32 -9.86
CA LEU A 126 2.31 -6.38 -11.07
C LEU A 126 2.26 -7.76 -11.74
N ASP A 127 2.22 -8.82 -10.94
CA ASP A 127 2.05 -10.21 -11.40
C ASP A 127 0.76 -10.42 -12.19
N ARG A 128 -0.29 -9.68 -11.83
CA ARG A 128 -1.63 -9.79 -12.41
C ARG A 128 -1.92 -8.70 -13.45
N GLY A 129 -1.07 -7.68 -13.53
CA GLY A 129 -1.35 -6.47 -14.30
C GLY A 129 -2.62 -5.77 -13.82
N ILE A 130 -2.86 -5.74 -12.51
CA ILE A 130 -4.01 -5.07 -11.90
C ILE A 130 -3.55 -3.75 -11.28
N ASP A 131 -4.28 -2.68 -11.58
CA ASP A 131 -4.15 -1.41 -10.86
C ASP A 131 -5.45 -1.08 -10.15
N ILE A 132 -5.37 -0.55 -8.94
CA ILE A 132 -6.50 0.00 -8.21
C ILE A 132 -6.19 1.46 -7.91
N GLU A 133 -6.91 2.36 -8.58
CA GLU A 133 -6.81 3.80 -8.37
C GLU A 133 -7.79 4.24 -7.30
N TYR A 134 -7.28 4.79 -6.20
CA TYR A 134 -8.03 5.42 -5.12
C TYR A 134 -8.07 6.93 -5.37
N LEU A 135 -9.29 7.46 -5.46
CA LEU A 135 -9.56 8.86 -5.80
C LEU A 135 -10.22 9.58 -4.61
N ASP A 136 -10.38 10.90 -4.72
CA ASP A 136 -10.93 11.76 -3.65
C ASP A 136 -10.25 11.54 -2.31
N ILE A 137 -8.92 11.53 -2.36
CA ILE A 137 -8.07 11.29 -1.20
C ILE A 137 -8.27 12.43 -0.19
N GLN A 138 -8.60 12.06 1.04
CA GLN A 138 -8.65 12.93 2.20
C GLN A 138 -7.48 12.55 3.13
N PRO A 139 -6.73 13.53 3.65
CA PRO A 139 -5.70 13.29 4.66
C PRO A 139 -6.30 12.86 6.01
#